data_AF-A0ABD0KUJ7-F1
#
_entry.id   AF-A0ABD0KUJ7-F1
#
_cell.length_a   1.000
_cell.length_b   1.000
_cell.length_c   1.000
_cell.angle_alpha   90.00
_cell.angle_beta   90.00
_cell.angle_gamma   90.00
#
_symmetry.space_group_name_H-M   'P 1'
#
loop_
_entity.id
_entity.type
_entity.pdbx_description
1 polymer ?
#
loop_
_entity_poly.entity_id
_entity_poly.type
_entity_poly.pdbx_seq_one_letter_code
_entity_poly.pdbx_strand_id
1 'polypeptide(L)'
;MPAAKDLHINYKEVFGAVQGVQRWARFWADSTVIVHTDSTVTKAILNRGRSRHPFINLLLRQMFWLCVKYNFTVRAIHVPGLLNTFPDTVSRLHERGKCKQLAILLAYWSHSAVSASLDVSGHMSLQSLRFLLQETQRHFSYSWKKN
;
A
#
# COMPACT_ATOMS: atom_id res chain seq x y z
N MET A 1 1.39 10.86 -1.51
CA MET A 1 2.16 10.82 -0.24
C MET A 1 3.26 11.87 -0.30
N PRO A 2 3.13 13.01 0.42
CA PRO A 2 4.03 14.17 0.26
C PRO A 2 5.51 13.83 0.46
N ALA A 3 5.85 13.05 1.49
CA ALA A 3 7.24 12.68 1.81
C ALA A 3 7.90 11.72 0.80
N ALA A 4 7.11 11.04 -0.04
CA ALA A 4 7.60 10.07 -1.02
C ALA A 4 7.40 10.55 -2.46
N LYS A 5 6.92 11.78 -2.69
CA LYS A 5 6.53 12.26 -4.03
C LYS A 5 7.70 12.20 -5.02
N ASP A 6 8.89 12.61 -4.57
CA ASP A 6 10.08 12.73 -5.42
C ASP A 6 10.97 11.48 -5.40
N LEU A 7 10.56 10.43 -4.69
CA LEU A 7 11.27 9.15 -4.70
C LEU A 7 11.09 8.43 -6.04
N HIS A 8 12.16 7.78 -6.49
CA HIS A 8 12.10 6.81 -7.57
C HIS A 8 11.04 5.73 -7.27
N ILE A 9 10.36 5.22 -8.31
CA ILE A 9 9.21 4.30 -8.15
C ILE A 9 9.55 3.09 -7.25
N ASN A 10 10.71 2.46 -7.45
CA ASN A 10 11.18 1.36 -6.61
C ASN A 10 11.24 1.69 -5.11
N TYR A 11 11.57 2.94 -4.75
CA TYR A 11 11.61 3.38 -3.35
C TYR A 11 10.22 3.71 -2.79
N LYS A 12 9.28 4.11 -3.64
CA LYS A 12 7.87 4.27 -3.27
C LYS A 12 7.22 2.94 -2.93
N GLU A 13 7.58 1.87 -3.62
CA GLU A 13 7.09 0.51 -3.34
C GLU A 13 7.61 0.01 -1.99
N VAL A 14 8.90 0.18 -1.71
CA VAL A 14 9.47 -0.12 -0.38
C VAL A 14 8.80 0.71 0.71
N PHE A 15 8.60 2.01 0.45
CA PHE A 15 7.88 2.90 1.37
C PHE A 15 6.49 2.34 1.69
N GLY A 16 5.71 1.97 0.67
CA GLY A 16 4.38 1.40 0.85
C GLY A 16 4.39 0.13 1.72
N ALA A 17 5.33 -0.78 1.46
CA ALA A 17 5.49 -1.99 2.26
C ALA A 17 5.82 -1.69 3.73
N VAL A 18 6.78 -0.79 3.99
CA VAL A 18 7.17 -0.42 5.36
C VAL A 18 6.04 0.30 6.10
N GLN A 19 5.29 1.19 5.43
CA GLN A 19 4.12 1.83 6.04
C GLN A 19 3.06 0.81 6.45
N GLY A 20 2.86 -0.24 5.65
CA GLY A 20 2.00 -1.36 6.03
C GLY A 20 2.49 -2.02 7.32
N VAL A 21 3.78 -2.35 7.38
CA VAL A 21 4.37 -2.92 8.59
C VAL A 21 4.16 -2.01 9.80
N GLN A 22 4.43 -0.71 9.68
CA GLN A 22 4.23 0.25 10.77
C GLN A 22 2.78 0.30 11.26
N ARG A 23 1.81 0.17 10.34
CA ARG A 23 0.39 0.23 10.65
C ARG A 23 -0.11 -1.00 11.41
N TRP A 24 0.39 -2.18 11.05
CA TRP A 24 -0.16 -3.47 11.49
C TRP A 24 0.75 -4.27 12.41
N ALA A 25 2.02 -3.87 12.62
CA ALA A 25 3.00 -4.59 13.44
C ALA A 25 2.48 -5.04 14.81
N ARG A 26 1.66 -4.21 15.48
CA ARG A 26 1.07 -4.54 16.79
C ARG A 26 0.16 -5.77 16.81
N PHE A 27 -0.30 -6.23 15.64
CA PHE A 27 -1.21 -7.37 15.49
C PHE A 27 -0.50 -8.65 15.07
N TRP A 28 0.82 -8.61 14.90
CA TRP A 28 1.60 -9.69 14.32
C TRP A 28 2.56 -10.34 15.32
N ALA A 29 2.27 -10.25 16.62
CA ALA A 29 3.13 -10.81 17.64
C ALA A 29 3.44 -12.29 17.38
N ASP A 30 4.71 -12.67 17.54
CA ASP A 30 5.22 -14.04 17.43
C ASP A 30 4.96 -14.71 16.07
N SER A 31 4.91 -13.91 14.99
CA SER A 31 4.57 -14.39 13.65
C SER A 31 5.64 -14.11 12.59
N THR A 32 5.48 -14.74 11.43
CA THR A 32 6.24 -14.44 10.21
C THR A 32 5.32 -13.79 9.19
N VAL A 33 5.62 -12.54 8.85
CA VAL A 33 4.82 -11.73 7.92
C VAL A 33 5.44 -11.80 6.53
N ILE A 34 4.63 -12.26 5.56
CA ILE A 34 5.04 -12.36 4.16
C ILE A 34 4.49 -11.17 3.37
N VAL A 35 5.40 -10.31 2.92
CA VAL A 35 5.11 -9.19 2.01
C VAL A 35 5.16 -9.70 0.57
N HIS A 36 4.01 -9.70 -0.09
CA HIS A 36 3.91 -9.99 -1.51
C HIS A 36 4.15 -8.69 -2.29
N THR A 37 5.07 -8.71 -3.25
CA THR A 37 5.39 -7.54 -4.08
C THR A 37 5.69 -7.98 -5.50
N ASP A 38 5.26 -7.19 -6.49
CA ASP A 38 5.67 -7.34 -7.89
C ASP A 38 7.04 -6.72 -8.20
N SER A 39 7.66 -6.11 -7.21
CA SER A 39 8.95 -5.45 -7.34
C SER A 39 10.07 -6.32 -6.78
N THR A 40 10.91 -6.82 -7.69
CA THR A 40 12.13 -7.55 -7.33
C THR A 40 13.09 -6.68 -6.51
N VAL A 41 13.08 -5.36 -6.74
CA VAL A 41 13.86 -4.39 -5.96
C VAL A 41 13.34 -4.29 -4.54
N THR A 42 12.02 -4.16 -4.36
CA THR A 42 11.39 -4.14 -3.03
C THR A 42 11.64 -5.43 -2.28
N LYS A 43 11.48 -6.59 -2.93
CA LYS A 43 11.83 -7.89 -2.37
C LYS A 43 13.26 -7.91 -1.86
N ALA A 44 14.22 -7.49 -2.70
CA ALA A 44 15.64 -7.52 -2.35
C ALA A 44 15.96 -6.58 -1.18
N ILE A 45 15.39 -5.38 -1.15
CA ILE A 45 15.63 -4.40 -0.09
C ILE A 45 15.05 -4.88 1.24
N LEU A 46 13.82 -5.38 1.26
CA LEU A 46 13.18 -5.87 2.49
C LEU A 46 13.93 -7.08 3.07
N ASN A 47 14.28 -8.06 2.24
CA ASN A 47 14.99 -9.25 2.70
C ASN A 47 16.43 -8.97 3.13
N ARG A 48 17.10 -7.96 2.53
CA ARG A 48 18.45 -7.56 2.93
C ARG A 48 18.46 -6.60 4.13
N GLY A 49 17.35 -5.95 4.42
CA GLY A 49 17.26 -4.92 5.46
C GLY A 49 18.06 -3.64 5.17
N ARG A 50 18.48 -3.40 3.93
CA ARG A 50 19.26 -2.20 3.54
C ARG A 50 19.02 -1.73 2.12
N SER A 51 19.21 -0.43 1.90
CA SER A 51 19.12 0.27 0.62
C SER A 51 20.31 1.22 0.44
N ARG A 52 20.52 1.73 -0.78
CA ARG A 52 21.47 2.84 -1.04
C ARG A 52 20.89 4.20 -0.65
N HIS A 53 19.56 4.31 -0.57
CA HIS A 53 18.89 5.57 -0.29
C HIS A 53 18.78 5.83 1.22
N PRO A 54 19.33 6.93 1.77
CA PRO A 54 19.36 7.20 3.21
C PRO A 54 17.97 7.20 3.87
N PHE A 55 16.98 7.82 3.22
CA PHE A 55 15.59 7.82 3.70
C PHE A 55 15.00 6.41 3.81
N ILE A 56 15.29 5.52 2.85
CA ILE A 56 14.80 4.14 2.90
C ILE A 56 15.49 3.36 4.02
N ASN A 57 16.78 3.58 4.25
CA ASN A 57 17.46 2.99 5.41
C ASN A 57 16.90 3.47 6.75
N LEU A 58 16.40 4.71 6.84
CA LEU A 58 15.70 5.18 8.04
C LEU A 58 14.41 4.37 8.27
N LEU A 59 13.62 4.17 7.23
CA LEU A 59 12.37 3.40 7.30
C LEU A 59 12.62 1.93 7.64
N LEU A 60 13.65 1.31 7.04
CA LEU A 60 14.02 -0.07 7.34
C LEU A 60 14.47 -0.24 8.80
N ARG A 61 15.16 0.76 9.38
CA ARG A 61 15.50 0.76 10.81
C ARG A 61 14.25 0.87 11.69
N GLN A 62 13.30 1.73 11.34
CA GLN A 62 12.02 1.80 12.05
C GLN A 62 11.26 0.47 11.99
N MET A 63 11.22 -0.16 10.81
CA MET A 63 10.64 -1.49 10.62
C MET A 63 11.34 -2.52 11.51
N PHE A 64 12.67 -2.55 11.52
CA PHE A 64 13.46 -3.46 12.36
C PHE A 64 13.11 -3.33 13.85
N TRP A 65 13.01 -2.10 14.37
CA TRP A 65 12.63 -1.89 15.77
C TRP A 65 11.22 -2.38 16.08
N LEU A 66 10.29 -2.31 15.11
CA LEU A 66 8.96 -2.90 15.27
C LEU A 66 9.03 -4.42 15.32
N CYS A 67 9.81 -5.04 14.43
CA CYS A 67 10.03 -6.49 14.43
C CYS A 67 10.54 -6.98 15.79
N VAL A 68 11.51 -6.27 16.36
CA VAL A 68 12.04 -6.58 17.70
C VAL A 68 10.98 -6.35 18.79
N LYS A 69 10.31 -5.19 18.77
CA LYS A 69 9.33 -4.82 19.79
C LYS A 69 8.16 -5.80 19.90
N TYR A 70 7.68 -6.30 18.76
CA TYR A 70 6.54 -7.20 18.68
C TYR A 70 6.94 -8.64 18.38
N ASN A 71 8.24 -8.98 18.43
CA ASN A 71 8.76 -10.32 18.16
C ASN A 71 8.21 -10.97 16.88
N PHE A 72 8.28 -10.27 15.75
CA PHE A 72 7.88 -10.83 14.46
C PHE A 72 8.98 -10.68 13.42
N THR A 73 8.89 -11.47 12.35
CA THR A 73 9.81 -11.38 11.23
C THR A 73 9.10 -10.94 9.96
N VAL A 74 9.80 -10.20 9.10
CA VAL A 74 9.29 -9.78 7.80
C VAL A 74 10.11 -10.46 6.71
N ARG A 75 9.43 -11.11 5.78
CA ARG A 75 10.03 -11.64 4.54
C ARG A 75 9.24 -11.15 3.35
N ALA A 76 9.93 -10.89 2.26
CA ALA A 76 9.32 -10.49 1.01
C ALA A 76 9.45 -11.57 -0.06
N ILE A 77 8.37 -11.81 -0.80
CA ILE A 77 8.34 -12.68 -1.97
C ILE A 77 7.86 -11.91 -3.20
N HIS A 78 8.40 -12.29 -4.36
CA HIS A 78 7.99 -11.69 -5.62
C HIS A 78 6.75 -12.41 -6.16
N VAL A 79 5.75 -11.65 -6.59
CA VAL A 79 4.57 -12.14 -7.31
C VAL A 79 4.46 -11.48 -8.68
N PRO A 80 4.00 -12.18 -9.73
CA PRO A 80 3.73 -11.55 -11.02
C PRO A 80 2.77 -10.36 -10.87
N GLY A 81 3.02 -9.25 -11.56
CA GLY A 81 2.19 -8.04 -11.49
C GLY A 81 0.71 -8.30 -11.83
N LEU A 82 0.43 -9.27 -12.71
CA LEU A 82 -0.94 -9.70 -13.02
C LEU A 82 -1.71 -10.20 -11.80
N LEU A 83 -1.02 -10.77 -10.80
CA LEU A 83 -1.62 -11.26 -9.56
C LEU A 83 -1.65 -10.19 -8.45
N ASN A 84 -0.95 -9.07 -8.63
CA ASN A 84 -0.86 -7.98 -7.64
C ASN A 84 -2.02 -6.97 -7.77
N THR A 85 -3.23 -7.47 -8.02
CA THR A 85 -4.38 -6.66 -8.46
C THR A 85 -4.92 -5.72 -7.37
N PHE A 86 -4.96 -6.17 -6.12
CA PHE A 86 -5.46 -5.35 -5.00
C PHE A 86 -4.56 -4.13 -4.75
N PRO A 87 -3.25 -4.27 -4.47
CA PRO A 87 -2.37 -3.12 -4.27
C PRO A 87 -2.31 -2.18 -5.48
N ASP A 88 -2.26 -2.72 -6.70
CA ASP A 88 -2.30 -1.91 -7.94
C ASP A 88 -3.55 -1.03 -7.96
N THR A 89 -4.72 -1.63 -7.74
CA THR A 89 -6.00 -0.94 -7.78
C THR A 89 -6.10 0.13 -6.70
N VAL A 90 -5.68 -0.19 -5.47
CA VAL A 90 -5.68 0.75 -4.33
C VAL A 90 -4.74 1.93 -4.60
N SER A 91 -3.55 1.68 -5.15
CA SER A 91 -2.57 2.74 -5.44
C SER A 91 -3.05 3.72 -6.51
N ARG A 92 -3.94 3.26 -7.40
CA ARG A 92 -4.50 4.00 -8.53
C ARG A 92 -5.96 4.41 -8.32
N LEU A 93 -6.44 4.48 -7.07
CA LEU A 93 -7.85 4.85 -6.80
C LEU A 93 -8.29 6.20 -7.39
N HIS A 94 -7.34 7.09 -7.68
CA HIS A 94 -7.59 8.35 -8.35
C HIS A 94 -7.91 8.20 -9.85
N GLU A 95 -7.52 7.08 -10.49
CA GLU A 95 -7.76 6.82 -11.90
C GLU A 95 -9.20 6.34 -12.18
N ARG A 96 -9.68 6.62 -13.40
CA ARG A 96 -11.03 6.24 -13.82
C ARG A 96 -11.21 4.72 -13.76
N GLY A 97 -12.30 4.29 -13.14
CA GLY A 97 -12.69 2.88 -13.07
C GLY A 97 -12.01 2.07 -11.97
N LYS A 98 -10.92 2.56 -11.36
CA LYS A 98 -10.22 1.85 -10.27
C LYS A 98 -11.05 1.71 -9.00
N CYS A 99 -11.86 2.71 -8.63
CA CYS A 99 -12.82 2.57 -7.52
C CYS A 99 -13.84 1.43 -7.77
N LYS A 100 -14.35 1.30 -9.01
CA LYS A 100 -15.28 0.21 -9.38
C LYS A 100 -14.57 -1.14 -9.38
N GLN A 101 -13.35 -1.18 -9.92
CA GLN A 101 -12.50 -2.38 -9.87
C GLN A 101 -12.24 -2.82 -8.44
N LEU A 102 -11.95 -1.89 -7.52
CA LEU A 102 -11.77 -2.20 -6.10
C LEU A 102 -13.05 -2.77 -5.49
N ALA A 103 -14.22 -2.18 -5.79
CA ALA A 103 -15.50 -2.70 -5.30
C ALA A 103 -15.76 -4.15 -5.77
N ILE A 104 -15.45 -4.47 -7.03
CA ILE A 104 -15.56 -5.83 -7.58
C ILE A 104 -14.60 -6.78 -6.86
N LEU A 105 -13.33 -6.39 -6.71
CA LEU A 105 -12.33 -7.18 -6.00
C LEU A 105 -12.73 -7.44 -4.54
N LEU A 106 -13.23 -6.41 -3.85
CA LEU A 106 -13.74 -6.53 -2.49
C LEU A 106 -14.98 -7.42 -2.40
N ALA A 107 -15.92 -7.34 -3.36
CA ALA A 107 -17.10 -8.21 -3.39
C ALA A 107 -16.73 -9.68 -3.59
N TYR A 108 -15.78 -9.95 -4.49
CA TYR A 108 -15.25 -11.30 -4.69
C TYR A 108 -14.59 -11.84 -3.41
N TRP A 109 -13.82 -10.99 -2.73
CA TRP A 109 -13.17 -11.36 -1.48
C TRP A 109 -14.13 -11.46 -0.29
N SER A 110 -15.14 -10.59 -0.18
CA SER A 110 -16.11 -10.58 0.91
C SER A 110 -17.14 -11.72 0.82
N HIS A 111 -17.39 -12.27 -0.37
CA HIS A 111 -18.07 -13.56 -0.47
C HIS A 111 -17.27 -14.71 0.17
N SER A 112 -15.96 -14.53 0.36
CA SER A 112 -15.09 -15.46 1.09
C SER A 112 -14.78 -14.99 2.53
N ALA A 113 -15.06 -13.72 2.87
CA ALA A 113 -14.76 -13.11 4.16
C ALA A 113 -15.98 -12.31 4.67
N VAL A 114 -16.62 -12.85 5.71
CA VAL A 114 -17.80 -12.32 6.42
C VAL A 114 -17.98 -10.80 6.30
N SER A 115 -19.17 -10.42 5.84
CA SER A 115 -19.68 -9.06 5.61
C SER A 115 -19.37 -8.09 6.77
N ALA A 116 -18.21 -7.44 6.72
CA ALA A 116 -17.92 -6.27 7.52
C ALA A 116 -18.08 -5.04 6.63
N SER A 117 -18.98 -4.13 7.00
CA SER A 117 -19.05 -2.79 6.42
C SER A 117 -17.68 -2.14 6.57
N LEU A 118 -16.95 -2.00 5.46
CA LEU A 118 -15.66 -1.34 5.42
C LEU A 118 -15.88 0.17 5.62
N ASP A 119 -15.83 0.64 6.86
CA ASP A 119 -15.67 2.07 7.13
C ASP A 119 -14.24 2.48 6.75
N VAL A 120 -14.05 2.91 5.49
CA VAL A 120 -12.74 3.32 4.96
C VAL A 120 -12.29 4.69 5.49
N SER A 121 -13.17 5.44 6.18
CA SER A 121 -12.87 6.80 6.62
C SER A 121 -11.75 6.84 7.68
N GLY A 122 -11.69 5.83 8.56
CA GLY A 122 -10.58 5.63 9.50
C GLY A 122 -9.27 5.10 8.88
N HIS A 123 -9.28 4.71 7.59
CA HIS A 123 -8.13 4.11 6.91
C HIS A 123 -7.29 5.11 6.13
N MET A 124 -7.79 6.32 5.90
CA MET A 124 -7.13 7.35 5.11
C MET A 124 -6.74 8.57 5.95
N SER A 125 -5.52 9.08 5.76
CA SER A 125 -5.19 10.40 6.30
C SER A 125 -6.11 11.46 5.66
N LEU A 126 -6.41 12.54 6.40
CA LEU A 126 -7.20 13.66 5.87
C LEU A 126 -6.62 14.22 4.56
N GLN A 127 -5.30 14.22 4.43
CA GLN A 127 -4.61 14.62 3.20
C GLN A 127 -4.87 13.67 2.04
N SER A 128 -4.83 12.36 2.29
CA SER A 128 -5.15 11.33 1.29
C SER A 128 -6.60 11.43 0.84
N LEU A 129 -7.53 11.65 1.77
CA LEU A 129 -8.95 11.82 1.48
C LEU A 129 -9.19 13.05 0.61
N ARG A 130 -8.61 14.21 0.99
CA ARG A 130 -8.68 15.44 0.20
C ARG A 130 -8.10 15.27 -1.19
N PHE A 131 -6.97 14.57 -1.34
CA PHE A 131 -6.38 14.27 -2.65
C PHE A 131 -7.35 13.47 -3.52
N LEU A 132 -7.92 12.37 -3.00
CA LEU A 132 -8.89 11.59 -3.78
C LEU A 132 -10.13 12.41 -4.15
N LEU A 133 -10.68 13.21 -3.23
CA LEU A 133 -11.82 14.08 -3.50
C LEU A 133 -11.55 15.15 -4.57
N GLN A 134 -10.34 15.72 -4.59
CA GLN A 134 -9.96 16.68 -5.62
C GLN A 134 -9.84 16.02 -7.00
N GLU A 135 -9.27 14.82 -7.07
CA GLU A 135 -9.17 14.08 -8.33
C GLU A 135 -10.56 13.65 -8.82
N THR A 136 -11.46 13.18 -7.94
CA THR A 136 -12.83 12.87 -8.35
C THR A 136 -13.57 14.10 -8.88
N GLN A 137 -13.46 15.27 -8.23
CA GLN A 137 -14.06 16.52 -8.71
C GLN A 137 -13.52 16.93 -10.08
N ARG A 138 -12.20 16.88 -10.30
CA ARG A 138 -11.61 17.16 -11.63
C ARG A 138 -12.15 16.19 -12.68
N HIS A 139 -12.25 14.90 -12.36
CA HIS A 139 -12.77 13.90 -13.28
C HIS A 139 -14.25 14.13 -13.64
N PHE A 140 -15.08 14.57 -12.69
CA PHE A 140 -16.46 14.99 -12.99
C PHE A 140 -16.45 16.20 -13.94
N SER A 141 -15.69 17.26 -13.65
CA SER A 141 -15.64 18.46 -14.50
C SER A 141 -15.16 18.19 -15.93
N TYR A 142 -14.25 17.24 -16.16
CA TYR A 142 -13.84 16.80 -17.50
C TYR A 142 -14.91 15.96 -18.23
N SER A 143 -15.73 15.21 -17.50
CA SER A 143 -16.84 14.42 -18.07
C SER A 143 -17.98 15.32 -18.58
N TRP A 144 -18.22 16.47 -17.93
CA TRP A 144 -19.26 17.43 -18.34
C TRP A 144 -18.87 18.33 -19.51
N LYS A 145 -17.58 18.42 -19.86
CA LYS A 145 -17.10 19.18 -21.03
C LYS A 145 -17.07 18.36 -22.33
N LYS A 146 -17.45 17.08 -22.29
CA LYS A 146 -17.47 16.16 -23.45
C LYS A 146 -18.88 15.79 -23.93
N ASN A 147 -19.90 16.52 -23.48
CA ASN A 147 -21.28 16.44 -23.99
C ASN A 147 -21.67 17.77 -24.61
#